data_AF-A0A7J7JSF4-F1
#
_entry.id   AF-A0A7J7JSF4-F1
#
_cell.length_a   1.000
_cell.length_b   1.000
_cell.length_c   1.000
_cell.angle_alpha   90.00
_cell.angle_beta   90.00
_cell.angle_gamma   90.00
#
_symmetry.space_group_name_H-M   'P 1'
#
loop_
_entity.id
_entity.type
_entity.pdbx_description
1 polymer ?
#
loop_
_entity_poly.entity_id
_entity_poly.type
_entity_poly.pdbx_seq_one_letter_code
_entity_poly.pdbx_strand_id
1 'polypeptide(L)'
;MSTRPWMTGTLMRNTSQHKQIAVGGFPGENMIDLTKLQMEWTIAVSLIAGAILIYIVFSKDKEAIRGIYKQKGKYYYIKYVIFWIIFKLRSLRKSNSAHTGEVAGYGVKSKASVADMEQVQVLPDATQHPMAVDAVYFASSNKAGYYLVTATARRQGVPGVGLLELPLHPNTLSPESRPLSYSASGLNISLEEPMKCWNIDFDGMLRHTETGKLHQVKFQLKWTAVGPYFDFDTDMNQWATCDSMAREKWSKGLV
;
A
#
# COMPACT_ATOMS: atom_id res chain seq x y z
N MET A 1 58.67 64.36 -13.99
CA MET A 1 59.52 63.40 -13.27
C MET A 1 58.90 62.00 -13.40
N SER A 2 59.67 61.05 -13.93
CA SER A 2 59.52 59.57 -13.87
C SER A 2 58.26 58.93 -14.50
N THR A 3 58.18 58.29 -15.68
CA THR A 3 58.87 57.15 -16.36
C THR A 3 58.72 55.73 -15.77
N ARG A 4 58.05 54.85 -16.57
CA ARG A 4 58.20 53.36 -16.74
C ARG A 4 57.62 52.41 -15.66
N PRO A 5 57.48 51.07 -15.90
CA PRO A 5 57.13 50.30 -17.11
C PRO A 5 56.19 49.07 -16.89
N TRP A 6 55.86 48.41 -18.00
CA TRP A 6 55.37 47.04 -18.26
C TRP A 6 56.22 45.90 -17.63
N MET A 7 55.60 44.77 -17.21
CA MET A 7 55.99 43.37 -17.55
C MET A 7 55.21 42.24 -16.83
N THR A 8 54.79 41.26 -17.65
CA THR A 8 54.79 39.79 -17.49
C THR A 8 53.93 39.08 -16.43
N GLY A 9 53.10 38.17 -16.92
CA GLY A 9 52.41 37.15 -16.14
C GLY A 9 53.32 36.01 -15.67
N THR A 10 52.89 35.37 -14.60
CA THR A 10 53.49 34.16 -14.04
C THR A 10 52.39 33.13 -13.80
N LEU A 11 52.49 32.00 -14.51
CA LEU A 11 51.79 30.77 -14.19
C LEU A 11 52.13 30.34 -12.75
N MET A 12 51.16 30.30 -11.84
CA MET A 12 51.28 29.49 -10.63
C MET A 12 50.68 28.10 -10.87
N ARG A 13 51.57 27.11 -10.95
CA ARG A 13 51.24 25.70 -10.81
C ARG A 13 50.60 25.49 -9.44
N ASN A 14 49.41 24.89 -9.44
CA ASN A 14 48.76 24.35 -8.26
C ASN A 14 49.55 23.09 -7.82
N THR A 15 50.47 23.26 -6.86
CA THR A 15 51.05 22.14 -6.13
C THR A 15 50.16 21.81 -4.94
N SER A 16 49.50 20.66 -5.03
CA SER A 16 48.81 19.97 -3.95
C SER A 16 49.77 19.74 -2.77
N GLN A 17 49.62 20.55 -1.71
CA GLN A 17 50.30 20.29 -0.45
C GLN A 17 49.59 19.14 0.28
N HIS A 18 50.27 18.00 0.38
CA HIS A 18 49.94 16.93 1.30
C HIS A 18 50.10 17.44 2.74
N LYS A 19 49.00 17.53 3.47
CA LYS A 19 48.97 17.88 4.89
C LYS A 19 49.34 16.62 5.71
N GLN A 20 50.63 16.44 6.00
CA GLN A 20 51.07 15.48 7.02
C GLN A 20 50.82 16.07 8.40
N ILE A 21 50.06 15.36 9.24
CA ILE A 21 49.90 15.69 10.66
C ILE A 21 51.03 14.98 11.39
N ALA A 22 51.98 15.74 11.92
CA ALA A 22 53.04 15.21 12.77
C ALA A 22 52.47 14.92 14.17
N VAL A 23 52.41 13.65 14.55
CA VAL A 23 52.24 13.22 15.95
C VAL A 23 53.65 13.06 16.52
N GLY A 24 53.90 13.68 17.66
CA GLY A 24 55.23 13.77 18.26
C GLY A 24 55.73 12.43 18.81
N GLY A 25 56.91 12.02 18.32
CA GLY A 25 58.04 11.58 19.12
C GLY A 25 57.92 10.30 19.95
N PHE A 26 58.05 9.13 19.32
CA PHE A 26 58.67 7.91 19.88
C PHE A 26 59.39 7.10 18.78
N PRO A 27 60.58 6.52 19.01
CA PRO A 27 61.31 5.76 18.00
C PRO A 27 60.72 4.34 17.90
N GLY A 28 60.00 4.08 16.82
CA GLY A 28 59.35 2.78 16.54
C GLY A 28 57.94 2.87 15.98
N GLU A 29 57.42 4.07 15.67
CA GLU A 29 56.11 4.22 15.07
C GLU A 29 56.14 3.89 13.57
N ASN A 30 55.56 2.74 13.21
CA ASN A 30 55.16 2.43 11.85
C ASN A 30 54.21 3.53 11.35
N MET A 31 54.73 4.51 10.59
CA MET A 31 53.89 5.45 9.87
C MET A 31 53.02 4.68 8.90
N ILE A 32 51.75 4.51 9.26
CA ILE A 32 50.73 3.96 8.37
C ILE A 32 50.60 4.95 7.22
N ASP A 33 51.06 4.54 6.04
CA ASP A 33 50.94 5.31 4.82
C ASP A 33 49.46 5.38 4.42
N LEU A 34 48.80 6.45 4.86
CA LEU A 34 47.37 6.69 4.65
C LEU A 34 47.00 6.66 3.16
N THR A 35 47.93 6.95 2.26
CA THR A 35 47.68 6.94 0.81
C THR A 35 47.67 5.52 0.24
N LYS A 36 48.58 4.65 0.70
CA LYS A 36 48.55 3.21 0.37
C LYS A 36 47.31 2.55 0.95
N LEU A 37 46.97 2.87 2.19
CA LEU A 37 45.75 2.38 2.83
C LEU A 37 44.50 2.78 2.03
N GLN A 38 44.39 4.06 1.63
CA GLN A 38 43.28 4.53 0.79
C GLN A 38 43.22 3.82 -0.58
N MET A 39 44.36 3.57 -1.22
CA MET A 39 44.43 2.85 -2.48
C MET A 39 44.02 1.37 -2.34
N GLU A 40 44.46 0.69 -1.29
CA GLU A 40 44.06 -0.68 -0.99
C GLU A 40 42.55 -0.79 -0.72
N TRP A 41 41.97 0.16 0.02
CA TRP A 41 40.53 0.24 0.24
C TRP A 41 39.74 0.45 -1.05
N THR A 42 40.19 1.33 -1.95
CA THR A 42 39.47 1.58 -3.22
C THR A 42 39.52 0.36 -4.15
N ILE A 43 40.64 -0.35 -4.22
CA ILE A 43 40.77 -1.60 -4.97
C ILE A 43 39.84 -2.68 -4.37
N ALA A 44 39.87 -2.86 -3.04
CA ALA A 44 39.03 -3.83 -2.37
C ALA A 44 37.52 -3.56 -2.59
N VAL A 45 37.09 -2.30 -2.46
CA VAL A 45 35.69 -1.89 -2.71
C VAL A 45 35.31 -2.14 -4.17
N SER A 46 36.18 -1.83 -5.12
CA SER A 46 35.92 -2.03 -6.56
C SER A 46 35.79 -3.51 -6.92
N LEU A 47 36.64 -4.37 -6.35
CA LEU A 47 36.57 -5.82 -6.55
C LEU A 47 35.28 -6.41 -5.96
N ILE A 48 34.87 -5.97 -4.76
CA ILE A 48 33.61 -6.40 -4.14
C ILE A 48 32.42 -5.94 -4.98
N ALA A 49 32.39 -4.69 -5.43
CA ALA A 49 31.34 -4.16 -6.29
C ALA A 49 31.26 -4.94 -7.61
N GLY A 50 32.40 -5.24 -8.22
CA GLY A 50 32.48 -6.08 -9.43
C GLY A 50 31.94 -7.49 -9.22
N ALA A 51 32.31 -8.15 -8.13
CA ALA A 51 31.82 -9.49 -7.78
C ALA A 51 30.29 -9.50 -7.53
N ILE A 52 29.77 -8.49 -6.84
CA ILE A 52 28.32 -8.31 -6.63
C ILE A 52 27.60 -8.11 -7.97
N LEU A 53 28.16 -7.30 -8.88
CA LEU A 53 27.59 -7.06 -10.19
C LEU A 53 27.51 -8.34 -11.02
N ILE A 54 28.61 -9.11 -11.05
CA ILE A 54 28.67 -10.42 -11.72
C ILE A 54 27.61 -11.36 -11.14
N TYR A 55 27.53 -11.46 -9.80
CA TYR A 55 26.51 -12.26 -9.13
C TYR A 55 25.10 -11.86 -9.54
N ILE A 56 24.77 -10.56 -9.58
CA ILE A 56 23.45 -10.07 -9.98
C ILE A 56 23.14 -10.37 -11.46
N VAL A 57 24.12 -10.22 -12.35
CA VAL A 57 23.92 -10.46 -13.79
C VAL A 57 23.66 -11.95 -14.05
N PHE A 58 24.50 -12.83 -13.48
CA PHE A 58 24.49 -14.27 -13.80
C PHE A 58 23.59 -15.12 -12.90
N SER A 59 23.11 -14.60 -11.76
CA SER A 59 22.16 -15.33 -10.92
C SER A 59 20.79 -15.45 -11.61
N LYS A 60 20.25 -16.67 -11.61
CA LYS A 60 18.87 -16.96 -11.98
C LYS A 60 17.96 -16.73 -10.77
N ASP A 61 16.77 -16.20 -11.02
CA ASP A 61 15.75 -16.09 -9.98
C ASP A 61 15.28 -17.49 -9.57
N LYS A 62 15.04 -17.67 -8.27
CA LYS A 62 14.48 -18.91 -7.72
C LYS A 62 13.06 -19.12 -8.27
N GLU A 63 12.72 -20.38 -8.51
CA GLU A 63 11.38 -20.75 -8.96
C GLU A 63 10.32 -20.42 -7.90
N ALA A 64 9.10 -20.15 -8.36
CA ALA A 64 7.99 -19.87 -7.47
C ALA A 64 7.60 -21.14 -6.69
N ILE A 65 7.37 -21.00 -5.39
CA ILE A 65 6.85 -22.10 -4.57
C ILE A 65 5.43 -22.41 -5.08
N ARG A 66 5.21 -23.64 -5.55
CA ARG A 66 3.95 -24.09 -6.17
C ARG A 66 3.53 -23.25 -7.39
N GLY A 67 4.48 -22.66 -8.12
CA GLY A 67 4.19 -21.83 -9.30
C GLY A 67 3.61 -20.43 -9.00
N ILE A 68 3.07 -20.22 -7.80
CA ILE A 68 2.35 -19.01 -7.40
C ILE A 68 3.23 -18.08 -6.57
N TYR A 69 3.82 -18.57 -5.48
CA TYR A 69 4.48 -17.71 -4.49
C TYR A 69 5.92 -17.38 -4.88
N LYS A 70 6.17 -16.11 -5.24
CA LYS A 70 7.51 -15.65 -5.63
C LYS A 70 8.48 -15.62 -4.46
N GLN A 71 9.71 -16.02 -4.74
CA GLN A 71 10.81 -16.02 -3.78
C GLN A 71 11.68 -14.76 -3.93
N LYS A 72 12.58 -14.53 -2.98
CA LYS A 72 13.55 -13.43 -3.03
C LYS A 72 14.48 -13.64 -4.23
N GLY A 73 14.27 -12.84 -5.28
CA GLY A 73 15.09 -12.82 -6.50
C GLY A 73 16.37 -12.00 -6.35
N LYS A 74 17.15 -11.90 -7.42
CA LYS A 74 18.47 -11.23 -7.40
C LYS A 74 18.41 -9.72 -7.11
N TYR A 75 17.29 -9.08 -7.44
CA TYR A 75 17.05 -7.65 -7.18
C TYR A 75 16.29 -7.39 -5.88
N TYR A 76 15.98 -8.42 -5.09
CA TYR A 76 15.11 -8.31 -3.92
C TYR A 76 15.58 -7.20 -2.97
N TYR A 77 16.84 -7.22 -2.52
CA TYR A 77 17.33 -6.26 -1.53
C TYR A 77 17.35 -4.82 -2.06
N ILE A 78 17.67 -4.65 -3.34
CA ILE A 78 17.65 -3.33 -4.00
C ILE A 78 16.21 -2.80 -4.04
N LYS A 79 15.26 -3.62 -4.53
CA LYS A 79 13.82 -3.27 -4.55
C LYS A 79 13.31 -2.94 -3.16
N TYR A 80 13.68 -3.75 -2.18
CA TYR A 80 13.25 -3.57 -0.80
C TYR A 80 13.68 -2.22 -0.24
N VAL A 81 14.95 -1.85 -0.42
CA VAL A 81 15.46 -0.54 0.01
C VAL A 81 14.76 0.60 -0.74
N ILE A 82 14.56 0.47 -2.06
CA ILE A 82 13.85 1.47 -2.86
C ILE A 82 12.42 1.67 -2.34
N PHE A 83 11.63 0.60 -2.20
CA PHE A 83 10.25 0.70 -1.69
C PHE A 83 10.20 1.20 -0.25
N TRP A 84 11.15 0.77 0.59
CA TRP A 84 11.24 1.26 1.96
C TRP A 84 11.50 2.77 2.01
N ILE A 85 12.42 3.28 1.18
CA ILE A 85 12.67 4.73 1.06
C ILE A 85 11.41 5.45 0.56
N ILE A 86 10.77 4.95 -0.50
CA ILE A 86 9.55 5.54 -1.07
C ILE A 86 8.45 5.64 0.00
N PHE A 87 8.16 4.54 0.68
CA PHE A 87 7.11 4.51 1.72
C PHE A 87 7.48 5.33 2.94
N LYS A 88 8.76 5.34 3.33
CA LYS A 88 9.20 6.17 4.44
C LYS A 88 9.00 7.65 4.10
N LEU A 89 9.44 8.09 2.92
CA LEU A 89 9.25 9.47 2.46
C LEU A 89 7.77 9.82 2.32
N ARG A 90 6.93 8.92 1.81
CA ARG A 90 5.46 9.13 1.72
C ARG A 90 4.80 9.23 3.08
N SER A 91 5.13 8.34 4.01
CA SER A 91 4.62 8.38 5.40
C SER A 91 5.05 9.64 6.18
N LEU A 92 6.23 10.19 5.86
CA LEU A 92 6.74 11.42 6.45
C LEU A 92 6.08 12.67 5.84
N ARG A 93 5.65 12.60 4.57
CA ARG A 93 4.72 13.56 3.97
C ARG A 93 3.31 13.32 4.52
N LYS A 94 3.16 13.37 5.85
CA LYS A 94 1.86 13.46 6.53
C LYS A 94 1.17 14.71 6.01
N SER A 95 0.40 14.53 4.96
CA SER A 95 -0.27 15.61 4.30
C SER A 95 -1.50 15.97 5.13
N ASN A 96 -1.53 17.20 5.64
CA ASN A 96 -2.80 17.87 5.97
C ASN A 96 -3.71 17.98 4.73
N SER A 97 -3.19 17.68 3.53
CA SER A 97 -3.94 17.56 2.29
C SER A 97 -4.43 16.13 2.14
N ALA A 98 -5.52 15.85 2.83
CA ALA A 98 -6.42 14.83 2.35
C ALA A 98 -6.93 15.25 0.97
N HIS A 99 -6.37 14.62 -0.06
CA HIS A 99 -6.72 14.93 -1.44
C HIS A 99 -7.97 14.17 -1.87
N THR A 100 -8.50 14.57 -3.02
CA THR A 100 -9.70 14.11 -3.75
C THR A 100 -9.75 12.60 -4.08
N GLY A 101 -8.95 11.75 -3.43
CA GLY A 101 -8.85 10.30 -3.69
C GLY A 101 -7.84 9.91 -4.77
N GLU A 102 -7.24 10.86 -5.47
CA GLU A 102 -6.35 10.58 -6.61
C GLU A 102 -4.96 10.03 -6.22
N VAL A 103 -4.49 10.28 -5.00
CA VAL A 103 -3.16 9.87 -4.51
C VAL A 103 -3.26 9.22 -3.13
N ALA A 104 -4.09 8.17 -3.02
CA ALA A 104 -4.24 7.36 -1.82
C ALA A 104 -3.19 6.23 -1.71
N GLY A 105 -3.05 5.67 -0.51
CA GLY A 105 -2.26 4.47 -0.24
C GLY A 105 -0.79 4.72 0.12
N TYR A 106 -0.18 3.68 0.66
CA TYR A 106 1.25 3.63 1.01
C TYR A 106 1.69 4.75 1.98
N GLY A 107 0.90 4.97 3.02
CA GLY A 107 1.11 5.98 4.06
C GLY A 107 0.34 7.29 3.84
N VAL A 108 -0.53 7.38 2.84
CA VAL A 108 -1.31 8.58 2.51
C VAL A 108 -2.80 8.25 2.48
N LYS A 109 -3.60 8.94 3.31
CA LYS A 109 -5.04 8.69 3.40
C LYS A 109 -5.77 9.01 2.10
N SER A 110 -6.71 8.14 1.73
CA SER A 110 -7.65 8.39 0.62
C SER A 110 -8.64 9.52 0.86
N LYS A 111 -9.03 9.76 2.12
CA LYS A 111 -10.01 10.79 2.52
C LYS A 111 -9.57 11.53 3.77
N ALA A 112 -10.19 12.70 3.99
CA ALA A 112 -9.84 13.61 5.09
C ALA A 112 -10.36 13.14 6.44
N SER A 113 -11.59 12.65 6.43
CA SER A 113 -12.28 12.21 7.62
C SER A 113 -12.71 10.76 7.49
N VAL A 114 -12.87 10.11 8.64
CA VAL A 114 -13.40 8.76 8.73
C VAL A 114 -14.84 8.70 8.23
N ALA A 115 -15.61 9.78 8.44
CA ALA A 115 -16.97 9.91 7.92
C ALA A 115 -17.01 9.90 6.39
N ASP A 116 -16.00 10.48 5.72
CA ASP A 116 -15.94 10.45 4.26
C ASP A 116 -15.54 9.06 3.71
N MET A 117 -14.79 8.28 4.50
CA MET A 117 -14.38 6.92 4.17
C MET A 117 -15.53 5.93 4.31
N GLU A 118 -16.29 6.05 5.40
CA GLU A 118 -17.44 5.19 5.68
C GLU A 118 -18.73 5.99 5.58
N GLN A 119 -19.27 6.04 4.36
CA GLN A 119 -20.57 6.58 4.04
C GLN A 119 -21.14 5.82 2.85
N VAL A 120 -22.41 6.07 2.56
CA VAL A 120 -23.03 5.57 1.35
C VAL A 120 -22.43 6.31 0.15
N GLN A 121 -21.68 5.60 -0.70
CA GLN A 121 -20.94 6.23 -1.79
C GLN A 121 -21.85 6.59 -2.95
N VAL A 122 -21.61 7.72 -3.61
CA VAL A 122 -22.30 8.04 -4.86
C VAL A 122 -21.62 7.25 -5.98
N LEU A 123 -22.38 6.38 -6.65
CA LEU A 123 -21.85 5.64 -7.79
C LEU A 123 -21.61 6.62 -8.96
N PRO A 124 -20.44 6.56 -9.62
CA PRO A 124 -20.10 7.40 -10.77
C PRO A 124 -21.01 7.11 -11.98
N ASP A 125 -20.90 7.86 -13.09
CA ASP A 125 -21.69 7.59 -14.30
C ASP A 125 -21.46 6.17 -14.83
N ALA A 126 -22.54 5.42 -15.06
CA ALA A 126 -22.51 4.04 -15.55
C ALA A 126 -21.92 3.86 -16.95
N THR A 127 -21.90 4.93 -17.75
CA THR A 127 -21.24 4.92 -19.07
C THR A 127 -19.72 4.96 -18.94
N GLN A 128 -19.19 5.62 -17.91
CA GLN A 128 -17.75 5.76 -17.68
C GLN A 128 -17.21 4.63 -16.80
N HIS A 129 -17.99 4.23 -15.79
CA HIS A 129 -17.58 3.28 -14.76
C HIS A 129 -18.63 2.19 -14.51
N PRO A 130 -18.97 1.37 -15.53
CA PRO A 130 -20.05 0.37 -15.44
C PRO A 130 -19.84 -0.71 -14.36
N MET A 131 -18.60 -0.86 -13.88
CA MET A 131 -18.22 -1.83 -12.86
C MET A 131 -18.20 -1.24 -11.44
N ALA A 132 -18.65 0.00 -11.26
CA ALA A 132 -18.69 0.62 -9.94
C ALA A 132 -19.64 -0.14 -9.00
N VAL A 133 -19.15 -0.36 -7.79
CA VAL A 133 -19.87 -1.06 -6.73
C VAL A 133 -19.69 -0.30 -5.42
N ASP A 134 -20.76 -0.24 -4.65
CA ASP A 134 -20.71 0.15 -3.26
C ASP A 134 -21.38 -0.94 -2.42
N ALA A 135 -20.68 -1.47 -1.43
CA ALA A 135 -21.13 -2.66 -0.72
C ALA A 135 -20.68 -2.67 0.74
N VAL A 136 -21.55 -3.22 1.57
CA VAL A 136 -21.28 -3.50 2.99
C VAL A 136 -21.47 -4.98 3.26
N TYR A 137 -20.62 -5.52 4.13
CA TYR A 137 -20.61 -6.93 4.52
C TYR A 137 -20.40 -7.03 6.03
N PHE A 138 -21.29 -7.75 6.69
CA PHE A 138 -21.20 -8.04 8.11
C PHE A 138 -21.23 -9.55 8.31
N ALA A 139 -20.22 -10.05 9.02
CA ALA A 139 -20.21 -11.40 9.56
C ALA A 139 -20.01 -11.29 11.08
N SER A 140 -20.95 -11.82 11.84
CA SER A 140 -20.91 -11.79 13.30
C SER A 140 -21.36 -13.11 13.87
N SER A 141 -20.89 -13.38 15.09
CA SER A 141 -21.29 -14.54 15.88
C SER A 141 -21.30 -14.19 17.36
N ASN A 142 -22.12 -14.87 18.15
CA ASN A 142 -22.12 -14.72 19.60
C ASN A 142 -21.63 -15.99 20.32
N LYS A 143 -21.44 -15.88 21.64
CA LYS A 143 -20.96 -16.99 22.49
C LYS A 143 -21.87 -18.23 22.49
N ALA A 144 -23.16 -18.05 22.16
CA ALA A 144 -24.12 -19.14 22.08
C ALA A 144 -24.09 -19.87 20.72
N GLY A 145 -23.22 -19.45 19.80
CA GLY A 145 -23.07 -20.08 18.48
C GLY A 145 -24.05 -19.58 17.43
N TYR A 146 -24.88 -18.58 17.73
CA TYR A 146 -25.67 -17.91 16.71
C TYR A 146 -24.77 -17.01 15.87
N TYR A 147 -24.97 -17.03 14.57
CA TYR A 147 -24.23 -16.20 13.63
C TYR A 147 -25.20 -15.47 12.69
N LEU A 148 -24.79 -14.28 12.27
CA LEU A 148 -25.43 -13.51 11.23
C LEU A 148 -24.39 -13.20 10.16
N VAL A 149 -24.75 -13.50 8.91
CA VAL A 149 -24.05 -12.99 7.75
C VAL A 149 -25.05 -12.20 6.94
N THR A 150 -24.77 -10.92 6.74
CA THR A 150 -25.60 -10.05 5.91
C THR A 150 -24.73 -9.15 5.06
N ALA A 151 -25.14 -8.94 3.83
CA ALA A 151 -24.43 -8.10 2.89
C ALA A 151 -25.42 -7.46 1.95
N THR A 152 -25.13 -6.25 1.53
CA THR A 152 -25.85 -5.60 0.44
C THR A 152 -24.86 -4.83 -0.42
N ALA A 153 -25.11 -4.87 -1.72
CA ALA A 153 -24.27 -4.24 -2.72
C ALA A 153 -25.16 -3.48 -3.70
N ARG A 154 -24.80 -2.22 -3.93
CA ARG A 154 -25.37 -1.38 -4.97
C ARG A 154 -24.41 -1.42 -6.14
N ARG A 155 -24.93 -1.82 -7.30
CA ARG A 155 -24.18 -1.96 -8.54
C ARG A 155 -24.98 -1.40 -9.69
N GLN A 156 -24.24 -0.94 -10.69
CA GLN A 156 -24.83 -0.61 -11.98
C GLN A 156 -24.99 -1.88 -12.80
N GLY A 157 -26.06 -1.93 -13.59
CA GLY A 157 -26.24 -2.98 -14.59
C GLY A 157 -25.31 -2.78 -15.78
N VAL A 158 -25.13 -3.82 -16.58
CA VAL A 158 -24.42 -3.72 -17.85
C VAL A 158 -25.19 -2.77 -18.79
N PRO A 159 -24.55 -1.75 -19.38
CA PRO A 159 -25.23 -0.81 -20.27
C PRO A 159 -25.98 -1.52 -21.40
N GLY A 160 -27.27 -1.22 -21.56
CA GLY A 160 -28.14 -1.81 -22.58
C GLY A 160 -28.63 -3.25 -22.30
N VAL A 161 -28.13 -3.90 -21.24
CA VAL A 161 -28.48 -5.30 -20.90
C VAL A 161 -29.09 -5.43 -19.51
N GLY A 162 -28.66 -4.60 -18.55
CA GLY A 162 -29.10 -4.67 -17.16
C GLY A 162 -28.28 -5.63 -16.30
N LEU A 163 -28.85 -6.10 -15.19
CA LEU A 163 -28.20 -7.06 -14.28
C LEU A 163 -28.48 -8.49 -14.76
N LEU A 164 -27.43 -9.31 -14.81
CA LEU A 164 -27.49 -10.72 -15.20
C LEU A 164 -27.21 -11.59 -13.98
N GLU A 165 -27.98 -12.67 -13.83
CA GLU A 165 -27.78 -13.67 -12.77
C GLU A 165 -27.56 -15.06 -13.38
N LEU A 166 -26.83 -15.90 -12.66
CA LEU A 166 -26.66 -17.29 -13.06
C LEU A 166 -27.94 -18.07 -12.76
N PRO A 167 -28.47 -18.89 -13.69
CA PRO A 167 -29.73 -19.63 -13.48
C PRO A 167 -29.73 -20.57 -12.27
N LEU A 168 -28.55 -21.04 -11.85
CA LEU A 168 -28.38 -21.97 -10.74
C LEU A 168 -28.10 -21.29 -9.39
N HIS A 169 -27.91 -19.97 -9.39
CA HIS A 169 -27.66 -19.24 -8.15
C HIS A 169 -28.98 -18.76 -7.54
N PRO A 170 -29.06 -18.60 -6.21
CA PRO A 170 -30.18 -17.92 -5.60
C PRO A 170 -30.33 -16.53 -6.23
N ASN A 171 -31.57 -16.11 -6.48
CA ASN A 171 -31.85 -14.74 -6.87
C ASN A 171 -31.36 -13.80 -5.75
N THR A 172 -30.29 -13.06 -6.04
CA THR A 172 -29.69 -12.07 -5.13
C THR A 172 -30.08 -10.64 -5.50
N LEU A 173 -30.94 -10.46 -6.50
CA LEU A 173 -31.41 -9.16 -6.93
C LEU A 173 -32.54 -8.70 -6.02
N SER A 174 -32.32 -7.55 -5.36
CA SER A 174 -33.34 -6.89 -4.58
C SER A 174 -33.77 -5.60 -5.31
N PRO A 175 -34.89 -5.62 -6.04
CA PRO A 175 -35.33 -4.47 -6.85
C PRO A 175 -35.74 -3.26 -6.01
N GLU A 176 -36.09 -3.49 -4.74
CA GLU A 176 -36.54 -2.47 -3.80
C GLU A 176 -35.36 -1.87 -3.02
N SER A 177 -34.51 -1.09 -3.69
CA SER A 177 -33.45 -0.32 -3.01
C SER A 177 -33.80 1.16 -2.95
N ARG A 178 -33.70 1.78 -1.78
CA ARG A 178 -33.80 3.25 -1.70
C ARG A 178 -32.48 3.88 -2.16
N PRO A 179 -32.52 5.02 -2.90
CA PRO A 179 -31.31 5.75 -3.25
C PRO A 179 -30.48 6.08 -2.01
N LEU A 180 -29.15 6.01 -2.12
CA LEU A 180 -28.23 6.36 -1.05
C LEU A 180 -28.51 5.64 0.29
N SER A 181 -28.89 4.36 0.23
CA SER A 181 -29.04 3.54 1.42
C SER A 181 -28.60 2.10 1.19
N TYR A 182 -28.24 1.40 2.25
CA TYR A 182 -28.01 -0.04 2.25
C TYR A 182 -29.29 -0.76 2.73
N SER A 183 -30.40 -0.54 2.01
CA SER A 183 -31.69 -1.13 2.35
C SER A 183 -32.30 -1.87 1.17
N ALA A 184 -32.80 -3.09 1.42
CA ALA A 184 -33.55 -3.85 0.42
C ALA A 184 -34.37 -4.99 1.05
N SER A 185 -35.56 -5.26 0.52
CA SER A 185 -36.37 -6.46 0.85
C SER A 185 -36.54 -6.71 2.37
N GLY A 186 -36.83 -5.66 3.14
CA GLY A 186 -37.00 -5.71 4.59
C GLY A 186 -35.71 -5.55 5.41
N LEU A 187 -34.54 -5.66 4.79
CA LEU A 187 -33.24 -5.35 5.41
C LEU A 187 -32.98 -3.84 5.32
N ASN A 188 -32.53 -3.26 6.43
CA ASN A 188 -32.04 -1.89 6.50
C ASN A 188 -30.74 -1.87 7.28
N ILE A 189 -29.65 -1.48 6.61
CA ILE A 189 -28.35 -1.26 7.22
C ILE A 189 -28.08 0.24 7.21
N SER A 190 -27.87 0.80 8.39
CA SER A 190 -27.63 2.24 8.56
C SER A 190 -26.42 2.50 9.44
N LEU A 191 -25.66 3.51 9.04
CA LEU A 191 -24.49 3.94 9.78
C LEU A 191 -24.91 4.81 10.96
N GLU A 192 -24.42 4.49 12.16
CA GLU A 192 -24.63 5.30 13.36
C GLU A 192 -23.39 6.13 13.69
N GLU A 193 -22.22 5.49 13.73
CA GLU A 193 -20.94 6.15 13.98
C GLU A 193 -19.86 5.57 13.05
N PRO A 194 -19.22 6.40 12.20
CA PRO A 194 -18.19 5.96 11.27
C PRO A 194 -17.09 5.11 11.91
N MET A 195 -16.80 3.99 11.26
CA MET A 195 -15.89 2.90 11.58
C MET A 195 -16.10 2.26 12.96
N LYS A 196 -17.29 2.41 13.55
CA LYS A 196 -17.54 1.95 14.93
C LYS A 196 -18.89 1.30 15.13
N CYS A 197 -19.99 1.92 14.68
CA CYS A 197 -21.33 1.48 15.01
C CYS A 197 -22.25 1.47 13.77
N TRP A 198 -22.93 0.34 13.58
CA TRP A 198 -23.93 0.16 12.54
C TRP A 198 -25.21 -0.44 13.12
N ASN A 199 -26.35 0.02 12.64
CA ASN A 199 -27.66 -0.57 12.94
C ASN A 199 -28.10 -1.45 11.77
N ILE A 200 -28.51 -2.66 12.10
CA ILE A 200 -28.95 -3.70 11.16
C ILE A 200 -30.36 -4.10 11.59
N ASP A 201 -31.36 -3.61 10.87
CA ASP A 201 -32.75 -3.93 11.07
C ASP A 201 -33.22 -4.88 9.97
N PHE A 202 -34.06 -5.84 10.34
CA PHE A 202 -34.75 -6.68 9.38
C PHE A 202 -36.21 -6.83 9.77
N ASP A 203 -37.11 -6.65 8.82
CA ASP A 203 -38.53 -6.95 8.94
C ASP A 203 -39.03 -7.53 7.61
N GLY A 204 -39.17 -8.86 7.54
CA GLY A 204 -39.48 -9.53 6.29
C GLY A 204 -39.57 -11.05 6.41
N MET A 205 -39.71 -11.70 5.25
CA MET A 205 -39.78 -13.16 5.17
C MET A 205 -38.39 -13.76 4.94
N LEU A 206 -38.00 -14.72 5.76
CA LEU A 206 -36.82 -15.55 5.55
C LEU A 206 -37.22 -16.98 5.21
N ARG A 207 -36.44 -17.62 4.33
CA ARG A 207 -36.63 -19.02 3.95
C ARG A 207 -35.79 -19.93 4.84
N HIS A 208 -36.42 -20.91 5.45
CA HIS A 208 -35.72 -22.00 6.13
C HIS A 208 -35.01 -22.87 5.09
N THR A 209 -33.68 -22.99 5.19
CA THR A 209 -32.85 -23.61 4.14
C THR A 209 -33.21 -25.08 3.88
N GLU A 210 -33.54 -25.84 4.92
CA GLU A 210 -33.80 -27.29 4.78
C GLU A 210 -35.22 -27.62 4.31
N THR A 211 -36.20 -26.82 4.73
CA THR A 211 -37.63 -27.12 4.50
C THR A 211 -38.26 -26.24 3.43
N GLY A 212 -37.59 -25.15 3.04
CA GLY A 212 -38.11 -24.14 2.13
C GLY A 212 -39.24 -23.28 2.70
N LYS A 213 -39.67 -23.52 3.95
CA LYS A 213 -40.75 -22.79 4.59
C LYS A 213 -40.36 -21.32 4.80
N LEU A 214 -41.30 -20.42 4.55
CA LEU A 214 -41.13 -18.99 4.84
C LEU A 214 -41.54 -18.69 6.29
N HIS A 215 -40.72 -17.89 6.95
CA HIS A 215 -40.94 -17.40 8.31
C HIS A 215 -40.90 -15.88 8.29
N GLN A 216 -41.91 -15.23 8.88
CA GLN A 216 -41.83 -13.81 9.18
C GLN A 216 -40.80 -13.63 10.31
N VAL A 217 -39.78 -12.82 10.05
CA VAL A 217 -38.71 -12.55 11.00
C VAL A 217 -38.58 -11.05 11.15
N LYS A 218 -38.45 -10.62 12.41
CA LYS A 218 -38.16 -9.24 12.75
C LYS A 218 -37.03 -9.22 13.78
N PHE A 219 -35.97 -8.47 13.48
CA PHE A 219 -34.89 -8.23 14.43
C PHE A 219 -34.29 -6.85 14.25
N GLN A 220 -33.66 -6.38 15.31
CA GLN A 220 -32.86 -5.18 15.34
C GLN A 220 -31.56 -5.51 16.04
N LEU A 221 -30.44 -5.26 15.36
CA LEU A 221 -29.11 -5.58 15.84
C LEU A 221 -28.23 -4.35 15.73
N LYS A 222 -27.39 -4.17 16.74
CA LYS A 222 -26.34 -3.17 16.74
C LYS A 222 -25.00 -3.88 16.58
N TRP A 223 -24.31 -3.58 15.48
CA TRP A 223 -22.93 -4.01 15.28
C TRP A 223 -22.00 -2.93 15.80
N THR A 224 -21.07 -3.32 16.68
CA THR A 224 -20.11 -2.41 17.31
C THR A 224 -18.71 -2.97 17.18
N ALA A 225 -17.78 -2.15 16.70
CA ALA A 225 -16.36 -2.48 16.67
C ALA A 225 -15.81 -2.61 18.10
N VAL A 226 -15.08 -3.71 18.36
CA VAL A 226 -14.46 -3.96 19.67
C VAL A 226 -13.11 -3.23 19.80
N GLY A 227 -12.52 -2.80 18.69
CA GLY A 227 -11.23 -2.11 18.64
C GLY A 227 -11.22 -0.97 17.63
N PRO A 228 -10.07 -0.29 17.48
CA PRO A 228 -9.91 0.75 16.47
C PRO A 228 -10.05 0.14 15.07
N TYR A 229 -10.50 0.96 14.12
CA TYR A 229 -10.52 0.58 12.72
C TYR A 229 -9.11 0.45 12.15
N PHE A 230 -9.01 -0.30 11.06
CA PHE A 230 -7.76 -0.49 10.33
C PHE A 230 -7.86 0.23 8.98
N ASP A 231 -7.00 1.22 8.77
CA ASP A 231 -6.89 1.92 7.50
C ASP A 231 -5.83 1.26 6.61
N PHE A 232 -6.24 0.63 5.51
CA PHE A 232 -5.29 -0.01 4.58
C PHE A 232 -4.31 1.00 3.98
N ASP A 233 -4.66 2.28 3.89
CA ASP A 233 -3.77 3.28 3.32
C ASP A 233 -2.63 3.65 4.28
N THR A 234 -2.85 3.61 5.60
CA THR A 234 -1.87 4.11 6.60
C THR A 234 -1.35 3.08 7.57
N ASP A 235 -2.12 2.04 7.87
CA ASP A 235 -1.84 1.11 8.98
C ASP A 235 -1.20 -0.19 8.51
N MET A 236 -1.06 -0.38 7.19
CA MET A 236 -0.31 -1.50 6.64
C MET A 236 1.14 -1.51 7.13
N ASN A 237 1.61 -2.70 7.53
CA ASN A 237 2.99 -2.87 7.95
C ASN A 237 3.94 -2.63 6.77
N GLN A 238 4.69 -1.53 6.83
CA GLN A 238 5.59 -1.10 5.76
C GLN A 238 6.61 -2.19 5.38
N TRP A 239 7.15 -2.93 6.35
CA TRP A 239 8.13 -3.98 6.08
C TRP A 239 7.53 -5.16 5.31
N ALA A 240 6.32 -5.58 5.67
CA ALA A 240 5.59 -6.65 4.98
C ALA A 240 5.21 -6.24 3.55
N THR A 241 4.77 -4.99 3.36
CA THR A 241 4.48 -4.44 2.03
C THR A 241 5.76 -4.40 1.17
N CYS A 242 6.88 -3.92 1.73
CA CYS A 242 8.17 -3.90 1.03
C CYS A 242 8.67 -5.32 0.67
N ASP A 243 8.57 -6.28 1.60
CA ASP A 243 8.97 -7.69 1.35
C ASP A 243 8.13 -8.28 0.22
N SER A 244 6.82 -8.05 0.22
CA SER A 244 5.90 -8.54 -0.81
C SER A 244 6.23 -7.93 -2.18
N MET A 245 6.35 -6.61 -2.28
CA MET A 245 6.67 -5.93 -3.54
C MET A 245 8.06 -6.28 -4.06
N ALA A 246 9.04 -6.47 -3.17
CA ALA A 246 10.41 -6.79 -3.56
C ALA A 246 10.56 -8.21 -4.14
N ARG A 247 9.64 -9.14 -3.81
CA ARG A 247 9.60 -10.50 -4.39
C ARG A 247 9.02 -10.52 -5.79
N GLU A 248 8.16 -9.56 -6.14
CA GLU A 248 7.54 -9.51 -7.45
C GLU A 248 8.55 -9.16 -8.56
N LYS A 249 8.29 -9.68 -9.77
CA LYS A 249 9.10 -9.32 -10.94
C LYS A 249 8.82 -7.87 -11.34
N TRP A 250 9.80 -7.23 -11.97
CA TRP A 250 9.53 -5.94 -12.60
C TRP A 250 8.50 -6.16 -13.71
N SER A 251 7.37 -5.46 -13.63
CA SER A 251 6.34 -5.47 -14.66
C SER A 251 6.01 -4.02 -15.02
N LYS A 252 5.53 -3.81 -16.25
CA LYS A 252 5.13 -2.47 -16.72
C LYS A 252 3.91 -1.90 -15.98
N GLY A 253 3.22 -2.69 -15.16
CA GLY A 253 2.01 -2.29 -14.43
C GLY A 253 2.23 -2.00 -12.94
N LEU A 254 3.48 -1.86 -12.49
CA LEU A 254 3.83 -1.59 -11.09
C LEU A 254 4.19 -0.11 -10.82
N VAL A 255 3.84 0.79 -11.75
CA VAL A 255 3.98 2.25 -11.59
C VAL A 255 2.67 2.91 -11.95
#